data_AF-A0A7X5F2W9-F1
#
_entry.id   AF-A0A7X5F2W9-F1
#
_cell.length_a   1.000
_cell.length_b   1.000
_cell.length_c   1.000
_cell.angle_alpha   90.00
_cell.angle_beta   90.00
_cell.angle_gamma   90.00
#
_symmetry.space_group_name_H-M   'P 1'
#
loop_
_entity.id
_entity.type
_entity.pdbx_description
1 polymer ?
#
loop_
_entity_poly.entity_id
_entity_poly.type
_entity_poly.pdbx_seq_one_letter_code
_entity_poly.pdbx_strand_id
1 'polypeptide(L)' 'MVELRKRLVTLDDFYCAAEGYTHLPPHIVTRFLIETYLVDLDLIKDFAADLDQRQRMPAAPARPYAALAA' A
#
# COMPACT_ATOMS: atom_id res chain seq x y z
N MET A 1 25.24 -15.32 -5.93
CA MET A 1 25.02 -14.92 -4.53
C MET A 1 23.63 -15.37 -4.16
N VAL A 2 23.46 -16.18 -3.11
CA VAL A 2 22.13 -16.61 -2.67
C VAL A 2 21.57 -15.49 -1.82
N GLU A 3 20.78 -14.61 -2.45
CA GLU A 3 20.06 -13.56 -1.74
C GLU A 3 18.97 -14.25 -0.90
N LEU A 4 19.25 -14.43 0.39
CA LEU A 4 18.28 -14.92 1.36
C LEU A 4 17.06 -14.01 1.27
N ARG A 5 15.95 -14.53 0.76
CA ARG A 5 14.67 -13.80 0.70
C ARG A 5 14.35 -13.34 2.11
N LYS A 6 14.45 -12.02 2.34
CA LYS A 6 14.21 -11.41 3.64
C LYS A 6 12.77 -11.75 4.02
N ARG A 7 12.57 -12.24 5.25
CA ARG A 7 11.23 -12.55 5.75
C ARG A 7 10.65 -11.27 6.31
N LEU A 8 9.54 -10.83 5.75
CA LEU A 8 8.76 -9.69 6.23
C LEU A 8 7.89 -10.21 7.37
N VAL A 9 8.18 -9.80 8.61
CA VAL A 9 7.50 -10.30 9.81
C VAL A 9 6.61 -9.22 10.43
N THR A 10 6.85 -7.95 10.12
CA THR A 10 6.12 -6.82 10.68
C THR A 10 5.59 -5.92 9.58
N LEU A 11 4.42 -5.30 9.78
CA LEU A 11 3.84 -4.32 8.84
C LEU A 11 4.84 -3.24 8.44
N ASP A 12 5.69 -2.80 9.37
CA ASP A 12 6.73 -1.80 9.11
C ASP A 12 7.72 -2.26 8.04
N ASP A 13 8.13 -3.54 8.05
CA ASP A 13 8.96 -4.12 6.99
C ASP A 13 8.25 -4.08 5.62
N PHE A 14 6.92 -4.27 5.59
CA PHE A 14 6.14 -4.17 4.35
C PHE A 14 6.11 -2.73 3.82
N TYR A 15 5.89 -1.76 4.69
CA TYR A 15 5.94 -0.34 4.30
C TYR A 15 7.34 0.05 3.83
N CYS A 16 8.39 -0.43 4.49
CA CYS A 16 9.77 -0.17 4.11
C CYS A 16 10.13 -0.82 2.76
N ALA A 17 9.63 -2.03 2.49
CA ALA A 17 9.81 -2.71 1.20
C ALA A 17 8.93 -2.13 0.08
N ALA A 18 7.78 -1.55 0.44
CA ALA A 18 6.88 -0.85 -0.47
C ALA A 18 7.20 0.66 -0.58
N GLU A 19 8.22 1.15 0.13
CA GLU A 19 8.60 2.56 0.17
C GLU A 19 9.09 2.97 -1.22
N GLY A 20 8.31 3.82 -1.90
CA GLY A 20 8.52 4.19 -3.31
C GLY A 20 7.52 3.59 -4.29
N TYR A 21 6.83 2.50 -3.93
CA TYR A 21 5.77 1.88 -4.74
C TYR A 21 4.35 2.23 -4.29
N THR A 22 4.20 3.13 -3.31
CA THR A 22 2.92 3.56 -2.73
C THR A 22 1.93 4.17 -3.75
N HIS A 23 2.46 4.62 -4.90
CA HIS A 23 1.69 5.17 -6.01
C HIS A 23 1.11 4.10 -6.96
N LEU A 24 1.60 2.86 -6.86
CA LEU A 24 1.11 1.76 -7.67
C LEU A 24 -0.14 1.15 -7.06
N PRO A 25 -0.98 0.49 -7.89
CA PRO A 25 -2.14 -0.22 -7.38
C PRO A 25 -1.73 -1.29 -6.35
N PRO A 26 -2.50 -1.46 -5.26
CA PRO A 26 -2.16 -2.36 -4.15
C PRO A 26 -1.88 -3.78 -4.64
N HIS A 27 -2.64 -4.28 -5.63
CA HIS A 27 -2.44 -5.60 -6.20
C HIS A 27 -1.06 -5.81 -6.85
N ILE A 28 -0.44 -4.77 -7.42
CA ILE A 28 0.91 -4.86 -8.00
C ILE A 28 1.95 -4.94 -6.88
N VAL A 29 1.81 -4.11 -5.86
CA VAL A 29 2.71 -4.08 -4.69
C VAL A 29 2.64 -5.40 -3.93
N THR A 30 1.43 -5.92 -3.68
CA THR A 30 1.19 -7.23 -3.07
C THR A 30 1.87 -8.35 -3.85
N ARG A 31 1.71 -8.37 -5.17
CA ARG A 31 2.33 -9.40 -6.02
C ARG A 31 3.85 -9.33 -5.98
N PHE A 32 4.42 -8.13 -6.05
CA PHE A 32 5.86 -7.92 -5.94
C PHE A 32 6.41 -8.42 -4.59
N LEU A 33 5.74 -8.06 -3.49
CA LEU A 33 6.13 -8.51 -2.15
C LEU A 33 6.15 -10.04 -2.06
N ILE A 34 5.13 -10.73 -2.59
CA ILE A 34 5.03 -12.20 -2.60
C ILE A 34 6.12 -12.86 -3.47
N GLU A 35 6.44 -12.26 -4.63
CA GLU A 35 7.44 -12.83 -5.55
C GLU A 35 8.88 -12.63 -5.04
N THR A 36 9.16 -11.51 -4.37
CA THR A 36 10.51 -11.09 -3.96
C THR A 36 10.86 -11.48 -2.52
N TYR A 37 9.88 -11.52 -1.59
CA TYR A 37 10.12 -11.75 -0.16
C TYR A 37 9.39 -12.99 0.37
N LEU A 38 9.76 -13.42 1.58
CA LEU A 38 8.95 -14.38 2.34
C LEU A 38 7.97 -13.61 3.18
N VAL A 39 6.69 -13.72 2.84
CA VAL A 39 5.65 -12.82 3.33
C VAL A 39 4.60 -13.58 4.11
N ASP A 40 4.10 -12.98 5.19
CA ASP A 40 2.95 -13.52 5.91
C ASP A 40 1.64 -13.14 5.21
N LEU A 41 0.83 -14.16 4.89
CA LEU A 41 -0.43 -14.01 4.15
C LEU A 41 -1.50 -13.26 4.94
N ASP A 42 -1.41 -13.22 6.27
CA ASP A 42 -2.36 -12.46 7.09
C ASP A 42 -1.97 -10.98 7.12
N LEU A 43 -0.69 -10.68 7.35
CA LEU A 43 -0.18 -9.31 7.35
C LEU A 43 -0.30 -8.62 5.99
N ILE A 44 -0.12 -9.37 4.89
CA ILE A 44 -0.22 -8.78 3.55
C ILE A 44 -1.66 -8.36 3.20
N LYS A 45 -2.67 -9.04 3.76
CA LYS A 45 -4.08 -8.65 3.58
C LYS A 45 -4.37 -7.35 4.32
N ASP A 46 -3.87 -7.24 5.55
CA ASP A 46 -4.01 -6.04 6.38
C ASP A 46 -3.34 -4.84 5.70
N PHE A 47 -2.11 -5.05 5.19
CA PHE A 47 -1.38 -4.05 4.39
C PHE A 47 -2.12 -3.66 3.10
N ALA A 48 -2.66 -4.62 2.36
CA ALA A 48 -3.40 -4.33 1.13
C ALA A 48 -4.70 -3.55 1.40
N ALA A 49 -5.39 -3.86 2.51
CA ALA A 49 -6.57 -3.14 2.94
C ALA A 49 -6.23 -1.70 3.36
N ASP A 50 -5.15 -1.50 4.11
CA ASP A 50 -4.68 -0.17 4.51
C ASP A 50 -4.24 0.67 3.29
N LEU A 51 -3.55 0.08 2.32
CA LEU A 51 -3.19 0.73 1.06
C LEU A 51 -4.42 1.11 0.23
N ASP A 52 -5.38 0.19 0.07
CA ASP A 52 -6.63 0.47 -0.63
C ASP A 52 -7.36 1.62 0.05
N GLN A 53 -7.45 1.62 1.38
CA GLN A 53 -8.09 2.69 2.14
C GLN A 53 -7.37 4.03 1.98
N ARG A 54 -6.03 4.07 1.98
CA ARG A 54 -5.26 5.30 1.73
C ARG A 54 -5.44 5.84 0.31
N GLN A 55 -5.53 4.97 -0.69
CA GLN A 55 -5.73 5.39 -2.09
C GLN A 55 -7.19 5.80 -2.37
N ARG A 56 -8.13 5.13 -1.71
CA ARG A 56 -9.58 5.31 -1.83
C ARG A 56 -10.13 6.39 -0.94
N MET A 57 -9.31 6.93 -0.04
CA MET A 57 -9.52 8.19 0.64
C MET A 57 -8.83 9.28 -0.18
N PRO A 58 -9.42 9.71 -1.31
CA PRO A 58 -8.92 10.90 -1.97
C PRO A 58 -9.02 12.04 -0.96
N ALA A 59 -8.00 12.89 -0.95
CA ALA A 59 -8.08 14.20 -0.33
C ALA A 59 -9.49 14.77 -0.57
N ALA A 60 -10.16 15.10 0.53
CA ALA A 60 -11.50 15.68 0.53
C ALA A 60 -11.64 16.66 -0.64
N PRO A 61 -12.76 16.64 -1.39
CA PRO A 61 -12.93 17.49 -2.55
C PRO A 61 -12.64 18.93 -2.13
N ALA A 62 -11.61 19.52 -2.72
CA ALA A 62 -11.40 20.95 -2.69
C ALA A 62 -12.71 21.57 -3.20
N ARG A 63 -13.48 22.08 -2.23
CA ARG A 63 -14.77 22.76 -2.31
C ARG A 63 -15.18 23.12 -3.74
N PRO A 64 -16.28 22.58 -4.28
CA PRO A 64 -17.03 23.31 -5.30
C PRO A 64 -17.77 24.45 -4.59
N TYR A 65 -17.07 25.51 -4.18
CA TYR A 65 -17.71 26.77 -3.81
C TYR A 65 -18.07 27.53 -5.09
N ALA A 66 -18.83 26.86 -5.96
CA ALA A 66 -19.41 27.42 -7.17
C ALA A 66 -20.92 27.63 -7.05
N ALA A 67 -21.54 27.45 -5.86
CA ALA A 67 -22.98 27.68 -5.73
C ALA A 67 -23.45 27.88 -4.28
N LEU A 68 -23.37 29.11 -3.76
CA LEU A 68 -24.32 29.69 -2.78
C LEU A 68 -24.03 31.20 -2.77
N ALA A 69 -24.73 32.05 -3.52
CA ALA A 69 -26.12 32.50 -3.38
C ALA A 69 -26.12 34.00 -3.00
N ALA A 70 -26.90 34.77 -3.77
CA ALA A 70 -27.24 36.20 -3.65
C ALA A 70 -26.25 37.22 -4.23
#